data_AF-A0A3C0JN40-F1
#
_entry.id   AF-A0A3C0JN40-F1
#
_cell.length_a   1.000
_cell.length_b   1.000
_cell.length_c   1.000
_cell.angle_alpha   90.00
_cell.angle_beta   90.00
_cell.angle_gamma   90.00
#
_symmetry.space_group_name_H-M   'P 1'
#
loop_
_entity.id
_entity.type
_entity.pdbx_description
1 polymer ?
#
loop_
_entity_poly.entity_id
_entity_poly.type
_entity_poly.pdbx_seq_one_letter_code
_entity_poly.pdbx_strand_id
1 'polypeptide(L)'
;MASSESLFEHQRQQQMAKNAPLADRMRPRTFDEFVGQEHVVGIDRVLRRAIQADRLPSFILWGPPGSGKTTLARLIAGVTQASFQS
;
A
#
# COMPACT_ATOMS: atom_id res chain seq x y z
N MET A 1 5.18 12.88 -31.59
CA MET A 1 6.41 13.01 -30.78
C MET A 1 6.16 12.67 -29.30
N ALA A 2 5.34 11.66 -28.98
CA ALA A 2 4.95 11.33 -27.58
C ALA A 2 5.45 9.95 -27.09
N SER A 3 6.20 9.21 -27.91
CA SER A 3 6.59 7.83 -27.63
C SER A 3 7.94 7.71 -26.90
N SER A 4 8.90 8.60 -27.16
CA SER A 4 10.23 8.55 -26.54
C SER A 4 10.21 8.92 -25.06
N GLU A 5 9.43 9.93 -24.66
CA GLU A 5 9.31 10.33 -23.25
C GLU A 5 8.75 9.19 -22.39
N SER A 6 7.76 8.44 -22.88
CA SER A 6 7.18 7.31 -22.16
C SER A 6 8.19 6.16 -21.90
N LEU A 7 9.11 5.93 -22.83
CA LEU A 7 10.11 4.86 -22.74
C LEU A 7 11.17 5.18 -21.68
N PHE A 8 11.71 6.40 -21.71
CA PHE A 8 12.71 6.83 -20.73
C PHE A 8 12.12 6.97 -19.32
N GLU A 9 10.87 7.42 -19.19
CA GLU A 9 10.14 7.47 -17.92
C GLU A 9 10.02 6.08 -17.28
N HIS A 10 9.59 5.10 -18.08
CA HIS A 10 9.44 3.72 -17.63
C HIS A 10 10.78 3.11 -17.18
N GLN A 11 11.85 3.35 -17.94
CA GLN A 11 13.20 2.89 -17.59
C GLN A 11 13.69 3.52 -16.28
N ARG A 12 13.46 4.82 -16.04
CA ARG A 12 13.80 5.46 -14.77
C ARG A 12 13.04 4.85 -13.60
N GLN A 13 11.72 4.64 -13.73
CA GLN A 13 10.92 4.05 -12.66
C GLN A 13 11.39 2.64 -12.29
N GLN A 14 11.74 1.82 -13.29
CA GLN A 14 12.31 0.49 -13.05
C GLN A 14 13.66 0.59 -12.33
N GLN A 15 14.52 1.52 -12.73
CA GLN A 15 15.83 1.73 -12.09
C GLN A 15 15.69 2.21 -10.64
N MET A 16 14.75 3.14 -10.38
CA MET A 16 14.42 3.62 -9.04
C MET A 16 13.90 2.48 -8.16
N ALA A 17 12.99 1.64 -8.67
CA ALA A 17 12.48 0.49 -7.93
C ALA A 17 13.56 -0.54 -7.60
N LYS A 18 14.51 -0.79 -8.52
CA LYS A 18 15.66 -1.68 -8.27
C LYS A 18 16.60 -1.15 -7.19
N ASN A 19 16.85 0.15 -7.21
CA ASN A 19 17.77 0.82 -6.29
C ASN A 19 17.12 1.22 -4.96
N ALA A 20 15.81 1.00 -4.79
CA ALA A 20 15.09 1.34 -3.58
C ALA A 20 15.63 0.55 -2.36
N PRO A 21 15.59 1.14 -1.16
CA PRO A 21 15.94 0.45 0.08
C PRO A 21 15.19 -0.87 0.22
N LEU A 22 15.81 -1.85 0.88
CA LEU A 22 15.20 -3.17 1.06
C LEU A 22 13.82 -3.06 1.72
N ALA A 23 13.68 -2.20 2.74
CA ALA A 23 12.41 -1.98 3.43
C ALA A 23 11.28 -1.55 2.50
N ASP A 24 11.56 -0.73 1.49
CA ASP A 24 10.56 -0.31 0.51
C ASP A 24 10.23 -1.42 -0.49
N ARG A 25 11.24 -2.19 -0.91
CA ARG A 25 11.05 -3.34 -1.80
C ARG A 25 10.30 -4.50 -1.15
N MET A 26 10.43 -4.66 0.17
CA MET A 26 9.76 -5.69 0.96
C MET A 26 8.34 -5.29 1.40
N ARG A 27 7.86 -4.09 1.07
CA ARG A 27 6.49 -3.71 1.46
C ARG A 27 5.46 -4.64 0.79
N PRO A 28 4.55 -5.23 1.56
CA PRO A 28 3.41 -5.99 1.07
C PRO A 28 2.64 -5.25 -0.03
N ARG A 29 2.21 -5.98 -1.05
CA ARG A 29 1.39 -5.49 -2.17
C ARG A 29 -0.08 -5.87 -2.00
N THR A 30 -0.33 -6.92 -1.24
CA THR A 30 -1.66 -7.43 -0.92
C THR A 30 -1.84 -7.52 0.59
N PHE A 31 -3.09 -7.61 1.04
CA PHE A 31 -3.39 -7.83 2.46
C PHE A 31 -2.99 -9.23 2.93
N ASP A 32 -2.90 -10.21 2.03
CA ASP A 32 -2.48 -11.57 2.37
C ASP A 32 -0.96 -11.66 2.61
N GLU A 33 -0.19 -10.71 2.06
CA GLU A 33 1.23 -10.51 2.37
C GLU A 33 1.47 -9.70 3.66
N PHE A 34 0.43 -9.14 4.29
CA PHE A 34 0.56 -8.26 5.45
C PHE A 34 0.54 -9.06 6.76
N VAL A 35 1.70 -9.22 7.37
CA VAL A 35 1.93 -10.11 8.53
C VAL A 35 1.69 -9.41 9.87
N GLY A 36 1.07 -10.13 10.83
CA GLY A 36 1.06 -9.77 12.25
C GLY A 36 -0.06 -8.84 12.70
N GLN A 37 -0.96 -8.47 11.80
CA GLN A 37 -2.12 -7.61 12.07
C GLN A 37 -3.44 -8.31 11.73
N GLU A 38 -3.51 -9.65 11.80
CA GLU A 38 -4.70 -10.44 11.44
C GLU A 38 -5.93 -10.09 12.30
N HIS A 39 -5.70 -9.62 13.53
CA HIS A 39 -6.77 -9.14 14.41
C HIS A 39 -7.43 -7.84 13.92
N VAL A 40 -6.73 -7.03 13.11
CA VAL A 40 -7.23 -5.77 12.54
C VAL A 40 -7.71 -5.96 11.11
N VAL A 41 -6.93 -6.65 10.26
CA VAL A 41 -7.16 -6.74 8.81
C VAL A 41 -7.34 -8.16 8.28
N GLY A 42 -7.50 -9.15 9.15
CA GLY A 42 -7.87 -10.50 8.74
C GLY A 42 -9.17 -10.55 7.94
N ILE A 43 -9.36 -11.60 7.17
CA ILE A 43 -10.46 -11.74 6.18
C ILE A 43 -11.86 -11.41 6.75
N ASP A 44 -12.12 -11.78 8.01
CA ASP A 44 -13.41 -11.58 8.67
C ASP A 44 -13.51 -10.33 9.54
N ARG A 45 -12.47 -9.48 9.55
CA ARG A 45 -12.45 -8.28 10.39
C ARG A 45 -13.27 -7.17 9.76
N VAL A 46 -13.90 -6.36 10.62
CA VAL A 46 -14.75 -5.23 10.23
C VAL A 46 -14.00 -4.27 9.31
N LEU A 47 -12.74 -3.96 9.62
CA LEU A 47 -11.93 -3.08 8.79
C LEU A 47 -11.68 -3.68 7.40
N ARG A 48 -11.32 -4.97 7.31
CA ARG A 48 -11.09 -5.66 6.03
C ARG A 48 -12.34 -5.64 5.15
N ARG A 49 -13.51 -5.90 5.74
CA ARG A 49 -14.81 -5.85 5.05
C ARG A 49 -15.17 -4.43 4.60
N ALA A 50 -14.94 -3.43 5.45
CA ALA A 50 -15.19 -2.02 5.10
C ALA A 50 -14.29 -1.54 3.94
N ILE A 51 -13.01 -1.94 3.93
CA ILE A 51 -12.07 -1.69 2.83
C ILE A 51 -12.57 -2.34 1.54
N GLN A 52 -12.94 -3.62 1.58
CA GLN A 52 -13.43 -4.36 0.41
C GLN A 52 -14.73 -3.81 -0.15
N ALA A 53 -15.60 -3.26 0.70
CA ALA A 53 -16.84 -2.63 0.31
C ALA A 53 -16.69 -1.16 -0.12
N ASP A 54 -15.47 -0.61 -0.11
CA ASP A 54 -15.17 0.81 -0.35
C ASP A 54 -16.02 1.77 0.51
N ARG A 55 -16.27 1.39 1.77
CA ARG A 55 -17.10 2.12 2.74
C ARG A 55 -16.32 2.40 4.02
N LEU A 56 -15.17 3.04 3.86
CA LEU A 56 -14.26 3.30 4.96
C LEU A 56 -14.66 4.59 5.70
N PRO A 57 -14.99 4.55 7.00
CA PRO A 57 -15.16 5.77 7.79
C PRO A 57 -13.80 6.44 8.03
N SER A 58 -13.80 7.71 8.47
CA SER A 58 -12.58 8.37 8.94
C SER A 58 -12.01 7.67 10.19
N PHE A 59 -10.72 7.38 10.19
CA PHE A 59 -10.03 6.67 11.27
C PHE A 59 -8.55 7.05 11.34
N ILE A 60 -7.89 6.72 12.44
CA ILE A 60 -6.46 6.99 12.68
C ILE A 60 -5.75 5.65 12.89
N LEU A 61 -4.63 5.47 12.17
CA LEU A 61 -3.70 4.36 12.42
C LEU A 61 -2.64 4.79 13.44
N TRP A 62 -2.65 4.17 14.62
CA TRP A 62 -1.67 4.43 15.69
C TRP A 62 -0.87 3.15 16.01
N GLY A 63 0.36 3.31 16.52
CA GLY A 63 1.21 2.19 16.94
C GLY A 63 2.71 2.52 16.86
N PRO A 64 3.58 1.64 17.37
CA PRO A 64 5.03 1.84 17.41
C PRO A 64 5.66 1.95 16.00
N PRO A 65 6.87 2.53 15.86
CA PRO A 65 7.56 2.58 14.57
C PRO A 65 7.74 1.17 13.99
N GLY A 66 7.63 1.05 12.67
CA GLY A 66 7.76 -0.25 11.98
C GLY A 66 6.51 -1.15 12.04
N SER A 67 5.42 -0.77 12.73
CA SER A 67 4.20 -1.59 12.83
C SER A 67 3.35 -1.68 11.54
N GLY A 68 3.85 -1.19 10.41
CA GLY A 68 3.19 -1.33 9.12
C GLY A 68 2.06 -0.32 8.82
N LYS A 69 1.88 0.76 9.59
CA LYS A 69 0.81 1.77 9.37
C LYS A 69 0.82 2.37 7.97
N THR A 70 1.99 2.85 7.53
CA THR A 70 2.17 3.45 6.20
C THR A 70 1.92 2.45 5.09
N THR A 71 2.36 1.20 5.29
CA THR A 71 2.08 0.09 4.38
C THR A 71 0.58 -0.20 4.31
N LEU A 72 -0.10 -0.26 5.46
CA LEU A 72 -1.52 -0.52 5.54
C LEU A 72 -2.34 0.58 4.84
N ALA A 73 -2.01 1.85 5.07
CA ALA A 73 -2.66 2.96 4.36
C ALA A 73 -2.48 2.86 2.84
N ARG A 74 -1.30 2.46 2.37
CA ARG A 74 -1.04 2.22 0.94
C ARG A 74 -1.83 1.03 0.38
N LEU A 75 -1.93 -0.07 1.12
CA LEU A 75 -2.74 -1.24 0.74
C LEU A 75 -4.23 -0.88 0.64
N ILE A 76 -4.73 -0.07 1.57
CA ILE A 76 -6.12 0.41 1.55
C ILE A 76 -6.38 1.23 0.29
N ALA A 77 -5.51 2.19 -0.03
CA ALA A 77 -5.62 2.98 -1.26
C ALA A 77 -5.50 2.14 -2.55
N GLY A 78 -4.79 1.01 -2.51
CA GLY A 78 -4.71 0.08 -3.64
C GLY A 78 -5.98 -0.75 -3.88
N VAL A 79 -6.85 -0.87 -2.89
CA VAL A 79 -8.11 -1.63 -2.97
C VAL A 79 -9.34 -0.72 -3.09
N THR A 80 -9.25 0.49 -2.56
CA THR A 80 -10.31 1.52 -2.57
C THR A 80 -10.10 2.51 -3.71
N GLN A 81 -11.05 3.41 -3.93
CA GLN A 81 -10.87 4.54 -4.85
C GLN A 81 -10.10 5.73 -4.21
N ALA A 82 -9.45 5.50 -3.06
CA ALA A 82 -8.74 6.56 -2.33
C ALA A 82 -7.32 6.78 -2.87
N SER A 83 -6.83 8.02 -2.76
CA SER A 83 -5.43 8.34 -3.03
C SER A 83 -4.59 8.29 -1.75
N PHE A 84 -3.40 7.67 -1.83
CA PHE A 84 -2.42 7.71 -0.74
C PHE A 84 -1.41 8.86 -0.94
N GLN A 85 -1.23 9.69 0.10
CA GLN A 85 -0.23 10.76 0.16
C GLN A 85 0.66 10.53 1.39
N SER A 86 1.98 10.52 1.22
CA SER A 86 2.97 10.29 2.28
C SER A 86 3.98 11.42 2.37
#